data_AF-G2IP92-F1
#
_entry.id   AF-G2IP92-F1
#
_cell.length_a   1.000
_cell.length_b   1.000
_cell.length_c   1.000
_cell.angle_alpha   90.00
_cell.angle_beta   90.00
_cell.angle_gamma   90.00
#
_symmetry.space_group_name_H-M   'P 1'
#
loop_
_entity.id
_entity.type
_entity.pdbx_description
1 polymer ?
#
loop_
_entity_poly.entity_id
_entity_poly.type
_entity_poly.pdbx_seq_one_letter_code
_entity_poly.pdbx_strand_id
1 'polypeptide(L)'
;MNKLIALALASGAVVAAAPALAAAPDPVVDCSVSGLDDITPAALACAGYYSGNYLRNPQWDDQVLILEDLGLDISGQSWSYFDDNWKFDVSGNSITFGSGGIPTISGMTWIGLHVGGGQNFPTGGQGSVFYRFDAGDGLGTLTFNDYGALSSLVIYATGGDTPAVPEPASWAMMIGGLGLAGAMLRGRSRSAVSFS
;
A
#
# COMPACT_ATOMS: atom_id res chain seq x y z
N MET A 1 17.81 -30.86 61.61
CA MET A 1 18.09 -31.58 60.34
C MET A 1 17.19 -31.00 59.27
N ASN A 2 17.76 -30.10 58.46
CA ASN A 2 17.05 -29.31 57.46
C ASN A 2 16.72 -30.16 56.22
N LYS A 3 15.50 -30.04 55.69
CA LYS A 3 15.19 -30.42 54.32
C LYS A 3 14.53 -29.23 53.62
N LEU A 4 15.34 -28.51 52.84
CA LEU A 4 14.91 -27.50 51.89
C LEU A 4 14.46 -28.23 50.62
N ILE A 5 13.20 -28.03 50.20
CA ILE A 5 12.70 -28.42 48.88
C ILE A 5 12.70 -27.15 48.04
N ALA A 6 13.61 -27.06 47.07
CA ALA A 6 13.66 -25.98 46.10
C ALA A 6 12.76 -26.36 44.90
N LEU A 7 11.70 -25.59 44.69
CA LEU A 7 10.82 -25.68 43.53
C LEU A 7 11.40 -24.79 42.42
N ALA A 8 11.92 -25.40 41.35
CA ALA A 8 12.41 -24.68 40.18
C ALA A 8 11.23 -24.19 39.32
N LEU A 9 11.03 -22.88 39.22
CA LEU A 9 10.16 -22.29 38.20
C LEU A 9 10.89 -22.29 36.85
N ALA A 10 10.44 -23.13 35.93
CA ALA A 10 10.82 -23.05 34.53
C ALA A 10 10.04 -21.91 33.85
N SER A 11 10.70 -20.78 33.61
CA SER A 11 10.16 -19.68 32.80
C SER A 11 10.24 -20.06 31.32
N GLY A 12 9.12 -20.51 30.74
CA GLY A 12 9.00 -20.71 29.30
C GLY A 12 8.86 -19.37 28.58
N ALA A 13 9.90 -18.98 27.83
CA ALA A 13 9.81 -17.84 26.90
C ALA A 13 8.97 -18.27 25.69
N VAL A 14 7.73 -17.77 25.61
CA VAL A 14 6.91 -17.90 24.40
C VAL A 14 7.42 -16.86 23.41
N VAL A 15 8.26 -17.28 22.47
CA VAL A 15 8.59 -16.47 21.30
C VAL A 15 7.36 -16.45 20.40
N ALA A 16 6.64 -15.33 20.41
CA ALA A 16 5.56 -15.10 19.44
C ALA A 16 6.22 -14.94 18.06
N ALA A 17 6.04 -15.93 17.18
CA ALA A 17 6.37 -15.79 15.77
C ALA A 17 5.42 -14.74 15.19
N ALA A 18 5.96 -13.55 14.87
CA ALA A 18 5.22 -12.60 14.05
C ALA A 18 5.02 -13.24 12.67
N PRO A 19 3.81 -13.18 12.08
CA PRO A 19 3.63 -13.58 10.70
C PRO A 19 4.51 -12.69 9.81
N ALA A 20 5.28 -13.32 8.91
CA ALA A 20 5.99 -12.60 7.88
C ALA A 20 4.94 -12.06 6.89
N LEU A 21 4.66 -10.76 6.96
CA LEU A 21 3.91 -10.07 5.92
C LEU A 21 4.78 -10.07 4.65
N ALA A 22 4.16 -10.39 3.50
CA ALA A 22 4.85 -10.31 2.22
C ALA A 22 5.12 -8.83 1.92
N ALA A 23 6.38 -8.49 1.67
CA ALA A 23 6.76 -7.15 1.24
C ALA A 23 6.42 -6.95 -0.24
N ALA A 24 6.16 -5.70 -0.63
CA ALA A 24 6.01 -5.33 -2.03
C ALA A 24 7.25 -5.79 -2.85
N PRO A 25 7.07 -6.15 -4.13
CA PRO A 25 8.22 -6.43 -4.99
C PRO A 25 9.13 -5.21 -5.08
N ASP A 26 10.44 -5.44 -5.10
CA ASP A 26 11.40 -4.35 -5.31
C ASP A 26 11.26 -3.77 -6.73
N PRO A 27 11.17 -2.44 -6.89
CA PRO A 27 11.19 -1.84 -8.21
C PRO A 27 12.56 -2.01 -8.86
N VAL A 28 12.60 -2.09 -10.19
CA VAL A 28 13.86 -2.14 -10.94
C VAL A 28 14.58 -0.80 -10.81
N VAL A 29 13.81 0.29 -10.79
CA VAL A 29 14.34 1.65 -10.61
C VAL A 29 13.42 2.43 -9.68
N ASP A 30 14.01 3.17 -8.74
CA ASP A 30 13.28 4.05 -7.82
C ASP A 30 12.78 5.34 -8.52
N CYS A 31 11.73 5.97 -7.99
CA CYS A 31 11.16 7.19 -8.58
C CYS A 31 12.10 8.41 -8.54
N SER A 32 13.14 8.36 -7.70
CA SER A 32 14.17 9.42 -7.65
C SER A 32 14.92 9.64 -8.97
N VAL A 33 14.91 8.69 -9.91
CA VAL A 33 15.60 8.87 -11.21
C VAL A 33 14.86 9.81 -12.16
N SER A 34 13.55 9.99 -11.97
CA SER A 34 12.68 10.82 -12.82
C SER A 34 12.04 11.96 -12.04
N GLY A 35 12.08 11.89 -10.71
CA GLY A 35 11.38 12.81 -9.84
C GLY A 35 9.89 12.45 -9.73
N LEU A 36 9.15 13.37 -9.13
CA LEU A 36 7.69 13.30 -9.02
C LEU A 36 7.00 14.18 -10.07
N ASP A 37 7.79 14.90 -10.87
CA ASP A 37 7.37 15.78 -11.95
C ASP A 37 7.47 15.12 -13.33
N ASP A 38 7.70 13.82 -13.39
CA ASP A 38 7.58 13.01 -14.61
C ASP A 38 6.12 12.90 -15.10
N ILE A 39 5.17 13.28 -14.24
CA ILE A 39 3.76 13.49 -14.56
C ILE A 39 3.30 14.94 -14.32
N THR A 40 2.29 15.37 -15.05
CA THR A 40 1.58 16.64 -14.83
C THR A 40 0.08 16.40 -14.68
N PRO A 41 -0.56 16.78 -13.56
CA PRO A 41 0.03 17.39 -12.36
C PRO A 41 1.03 16.46 -11.67
N ALA A 42 2.01 17.05 -10.97
CA ALA A 42 3.09 16.30 -10.32
C ALA A 42 2.54 15.29 -9.30
N ALA A 43 3.20 14.13 -9.24
CA ALA A 43 2.95 13.12 -8.25
C ALA A 43 3.23 13.66 -6.83
N LEU A 44 2.47 13.16 -5.87
CA LEU A 44 2.77 13.31 -4.45
C LEU A 44 3.57 12.12 -3.92
N ALA A 45 3.36 10.95 -4.51
CA ALA A 45 4.16 9.76 -4.27
C ALA A 45 4.17 8.88 -5.51
N CYS A 46 5.22 8.07 -5.63
CA CYS A 46 5.44 7.14 -6.71
C CYS A 46 6.06 5.88 -6.10
N ALA A 47 5.62 4.70 -6.52
CA ALA A 47 6.12 3.43 -6.03
C ALA A 47 6.87 2.70 -7.12
N GLY A 48 8.04 3.22 -7.48
CA GLY A 48 9.04 2.65 -8.38
C GLY A 48 8.59 2.26 -9.80
N TYR A 49 9.58 1.99 -10.65
CA TYR A 49 9.42 1.48 -12.01
C TYR A 49 9.67 -0.04 -12.03
N TYR A 50 8.64 -0.79 -12.37
CA TYR A 50 8.68 -2.26 -12.45
C TYR A 50 8.83 -2.73 -13.89
N SER A 51 9.62 -3.79 -14.09
CA SER A 51 9.80 -4.40 -15.41
C SER A 51 8.60 -5.26 -15.80
N GLY A 52 8.04 -5.01 -16.98
CA GLY A 52 6.86 -5.74 -17.47
C GLY A 52 5.53 -5.09 -17.10
N ASN A 53 4.44 -5.72 -17.51
CA ASN A 53 3.08 -5.23 -17.26
C ASN A 53 2.56 -5.78 -15.93
N TYR A 54 2.42 -4.90 -14.93
CA TYR A 54 1.81 -5.22 -13.64
C TYR A 54 0.30 -4.98 -13.61
N LEU A 55 -0.28 -4.33 -14.62
CA LEU A 55 -1.72 -4.04 -14.70
C LEU A 55 -2.51 -5.24 -15.28
N ARG A 56 -2.35 -6.40 -14.62
CA ARG A 56 -2.98 -7.67 -15.02
C ARG A 56 -3.09 -8.66 -13.86
N ASN A 57 -4.00 -9.63 -14.01
CA ASN A 57 -4.36 -10.60 -12.98
C ASN A 57 -3.18 -11.33 -12.30
N PRO A 58 -2.15 -11.83 -13.03
CA PRO A 58 -1.07 -12.57 -12.38
C PRO A 58 -0.18 -11.74 -11.45
N GLN A 59 -0.35 -10.41 -11.42
CA GLN A 59 0.39 -9.47 -10.58
C GLN A 59 -0.55 -8.80 -9.56
N TRP A 60 -1.74 -9.35 -9.34
CA TRP A 60 -2.70 -8.74 -8.42
C TRP A 60 -2.15 -8.57 -7.00
N ASP A 61 -1.54 -9.62 -6.46
CA ASP A 61 -0.95 -9.56 -5.11
C ASP A 61 0.17 -8.50 -5.04
N ASP A 62 0.97 -8.38 -6.09
CA ASP A 62 2.00 -7.34 -6.19
C ASP A 62 1.38 -5.94 -6.21
N GLN A 63 0.32 -5.73 -7.00
CA GLN A 63 -0.38 -4.43 -7.07
C GLN A 63 -0.94 -4.02 -5.71
N VAL A 64 -1.49 -4.97 -4.94
CA VAL A 64 -2.01 -4.71 -3.58
C VAL A 64 -0.90 -4.17 -2.68
N LEU A 65 0.25 -4.84 -2.66
CA LEU A 65 1.38 -4.44 -1.81
C LEU A 65 1.99 -3.10 -2.26
N ILE A 66 2.13 -2.89 -3.57
CA ILE A 66 2.62 -1.62 -4.13
C ILE A 66 1.70 -0.45 -3.77
N LEU A 67 0.38 -0.65 -3.84
CA LEU A 67 -0.59 0.38 -3.49
C LEU A 67 -0.67 0.62 -1.98
N GLU A 68 -0.47 -0.42 -1.16
CA GLU A 68 -0.34 -0.29 0.29
C GLU A 68 0.84 0.63 0.66
N ASP A 69 1.99 0.47 0.00
CA ASP A 69 3.15 1.35 0.16
C ASP A 69 2.86 2.81 -0.28
N LEU A 70 1.92 3.00 -1.21
CA LEU A 70 1.40 4.33 -1.59
C LEU A 70 0.30 4.85 -0.65
N GLY A 71 -0.03 4.10 0.40
CA GLY A 71 -1.06 4.44 1.39
C GLY A 71 -2.48 4.12 0.96
N LEU A 72 -2.68 3.17 0.04
CA LEU A 72 -3.99 2.70 -0.40
C LEU A 72 -4.12 1.18 -0.18
N ASP A 73 -4.99 0.78 0.75
CA ASP A 73 -5.36 -0.62 0.94
C ASP A 73 -6.49 -1.02 -0.03
N ILE A 74 -6.19 -1.98 -0.91
CA ILE A 74 -7.13 -2.61 -1.84
C ILE A 74 -7.25 -4.12 -1.63
N SER A 75 -6.76 -4.67 -0.51
CA SER A 75 -6.70 -6.13 -0.28
C SER A 75 -8.07 -6.81 -0.25
N GLY A 76 -9.14 -6.04 -0.02
CA GLY A 76 -10.54 -6.50 -0.07
C GLY A 76 -11.16 -6.53 -1.47
N GLN A 77 -10.44 -6.08 -2.50
CA GLN A 77 -10.92 -6.04 -3.88
C GLN A 77 -10.40 -7.23 -4.70
N SER A 78 -10.89 -7.35 -5.94
CA SER A 78 -10.38 -8.31 -6.92
C SER A 78 -9.86 -7.60 -8.17
N TRP A 79 -8.89 -8.22 -8.86
CA TRP A 79 -8.43 -7.72 -10.16
C TRP A 79 -9.58 -7.51 -11.14
N SER A 80 -10.56 -8.42 -11.19
CA SER A 80 -11.70 -8.32 -12.11
C SER A 80 -12.50 -7.03 -11.93
N TYR A 81 -12.61 -6.52 -10.70
CA TYR A 81 -13.27 -5.24 -10.46
C TYR A 81 -12.59 -4.10 -11.23
N PHE A 82 -11.26 -4.08 -11.23
CA PHE A 82 -10.48 -3.06 -11.92
C PHE A 82 -10.40 -3.31 -13.43
N ASP A 83 -10.18 -4.55 -13.87
CA ASP A 83 -10.10 -4.92 -15.29
C ASP A 83 -11.39 -4.59 -16.04
N ASP A 84 -12.55 -4.83 -15.41
CA ASP A 84 -13.86 -4.64 -16.04
C ASP A 84 -14.36 -3.18 -16.01
N ASN A 85 -13.91 -2.37 -15.04
CA ASN A 85 -14.54 -1.05 -14.78
C ASN A 85 -13.57 0.13 -14.80
N TRP A 86 -12.29 -0.09 -14.53
CA TRP A 86 -11.33 0.99 -14.22
C TRP A 86 -10.00 0.87 -14.94
N LYS A 87 -9.88 -0.11 -15.84
CA LYS A 87 -8.75 -0.27 -16.73
C LYS A 87 -9.11 0.25 -18.11
N PHE A 88 -8.22 1.05 -18.66
CA PHE A 88 -8.40 1.71 -19.94
C PHE A 88 -7.18 1.49 -20.81
N ASP A 89 -7.42 1.12 -22.07
CA ASP A 89 -6.38 1.17 -23.10
C ASP A 89 -6.16 2.63 -23.47
N VAL A 90 -4.92 3.08 -23.34
CA VAL A 90 -4.50 4.45 -23.63
C VAL A 90 -3.36 4.43 -24.64
N SER A 91 -3.06 5.58 -25.23
CA SER A 91 -1.95 5.71 -26.18
C SER A 91 -1.31 7.08 -26.11
N GLY A 92 -0.08 7.20 -26.59
CA GLY A 92 0.68 8.45 -26.56
C GLY A 92 1.32 8.69 -25.20
N ASN A 93 1.32 9.95 -24.76
CA ASN A 93 1.91 10.39 -23.49
C ASN A 93 0.94 11.26 -22.67
N SER A 94 -0.33 11.30 -23.04
CA SER A 94 -1.33 12.05 -22.29
C SER A 94 -2.64 11.28 -22.25
N ILE A 95 -3.34 11.45 -21.13
CA ILE A 95 -4.63 10.82 -20.86
C ILE A 95 -5.63 11.94 -20.62
N THR A 96 -6.71 11.96 -21.41
CA THR A 96 -7.80 12.92 -21.26
C THR A 96 -8.96 12.26 -20.52
N PHE A 97 -9.25 12.74 -19.32
CA PHE A 97 -10.37 12.27 -18.51
C PHE A 97 -11.68 12.95 -18.94
N GLY A 98 -12.81 12.27 -18.75
CA GLY A 98 -14.12 12.71 -19.24
C GLY A 98 -14.31 12.51 -20.75
N SER A 99 -13.41 11.78 -21.41
CA SER A 99 -13.44 11.47 -22.84
C SER A 99 -13.03 10.03 -23.09
N GLY A 100 -13.42 9.46 -24.22
CA GLY A 100 -13.01 8.10 -24.61
C GLY A 100 -13.47 6.98 -23.67
N GLY A 101 -14.49 7.23 -22.84
CA GLY A 101 -14.97 6.29 -21.83
C GLY A 101 -14.19 6.34 -20.50
N ILE A 102 -13.16 7.19 -20.39
CA ILE A 102 -12.41 7.39 -19.16
C ILE A 102 -13.16 8.41 -18.30
N PRO A 103 -13.57 8.08 -17.06
CA PRO A 103 -14.31 8.99 -16.20
C PRO A 103 -13.45 10.19 -15.75
N THR A 104 -14.08 11.30 -15.39
CA THR A 104 -13.39 12.41 -14.71
C THR A 104 -12.92 11.95 -13.33
N ILE A 105 -11.69 12.31 -12.95
CA ILE A 105 -11.10 12.04 -11.64
C ILE A 105 -10.93 13.34 -10.84
N SER A 106 -11.00 13.26 -9.52
CA SER A 106 -10.86 14.42 -8.63
C SER A 106 -10.18 14.04 -7.31
N GLY A 107 -9.69 15.03 -6.58
CA GLY A 107 -9.01 14.87 -5.29
C GLY A 107 -7.84 13.87 -5.32
N MET A 108 -7.53 13.31 -4.16
CA MET A 108 -6.48 12.29 -4.06
C MET A 108 -6.82 11.08 -4.93
N THR A 109 -5.89 10.75 -5.82
CA THR A 109 -6.08 9.73 -6.86
C THR A 109 -4.86 8.80 -6.93
N TRP A 110 -5.13 7.51 -7.07
CA TRP A 110 -4.14 6.45 -7.25
C TRP A 110 -4.32 5.81 -8.61
N ILE A 111 -3.25 5.77 -9.39
CA ILE A 111 -3.25 5.15 -10.71
C ILE A 111 -2.07 4.21 -10.87
N GLY A 112 -2.26 3.22 -11.74
CA GLY A 112 -1.18 2.45 -12.35
C GLY A 112 -1.11 2.76 -13.83
N LEU A 113 0.10 2.94 -14.35
CA LEU A 113 0.36 3.15 -15.76
C LEU A 113 1.25 2.03 -16.28
N HIS A 114 0.95 1.56 -17.48
CA HIS A 114 1.81 0.65 -18.22
C HIS A 114 2.32 1.35 -19.49
N VAL A 115 3.63 1.28 -19.68
CA VAL A 115 4.33 1.77 -20.86
C VAL A 115 4.77 0.57 -21.69
N GLY A 116 4.37 0.58 -22.97
CA GLY A 116 4.76 -0.42 -23.95
C GLY A 116 6.23 -0.31 -24.36
N GLY A 117 6.77 -1.36 -24.99
CA GLY A 117 8.18 -1.39 -25.40
C GLY A 117 8.52 -0.31 -26.45
N GLY A 118 9.70 0.31 -26.31
CA GLY A 118 10.29 1.16 -27.36
C GLY A 118 10.48 2.64 -27.02
N GLN A 119 10.32 3.05 -25.77
CA GLN A 119 10.55 4.42 -25.31
C GLN A 119 11.39 4.39 -24.03
N ASN A 120 12.03 5.51 -23.67
CA ASN A 120 13.04 5.69 -22.61
C ASN A 120 12.56 5.39 -21.17
N PHE A 121 11.66 4.45 -20.96
CA PHE A 121 11.17 4.05 -19.64
C PHE A 121 12.34 3.55 -18.77
N PRO A 122 12.38 3.88 -17.47
CA PRO A 122 13.57 3.62 -16.63
C PRO A 122 14.01 2.16 -16.56
N THR A 123 13.12 1.22 -16.81
CA THR A 123 13.45 -0.22 -16.81
C THR A 123 14.19 -0.69 -18.05
N GLY A 124 14.43 0.19 -19.04
CA GLY A 124 15.10 -0.16 -20.30
C GLY A 124 14.21 -0.95 -21.28
N GLY A 125 12.89 -0.94 -21.08
CA GLY A 125 11.93 -1.68 -21.89
C GLY A 125 10.50 -1.31 -21.55
N GLN A 126 9.58 -2.28 -21.65
CA GLN A 126 8.22 -2.11 -21.17
C GLN A 126 8.19 -2.17 -19.63
N GLY A 127 7.26 -1.44 -19.02
CA GLY A 127 7.17 -1.44 -17.57
C GLY A 127 5.93 -0.80 -17.01
N SER A 128 5.76 -0.91 -15.70
CA SER A 128 4.64 -0.35 -14.96
C SER A 128 5.14 0.54 -13.84
N VAL A 129 4.35 1.56 -13.52
CA VAL A 129 4.61 2.50 -12.43
C VAL A 129 3.29 2.92 -11.82
N PHE A 130 3.32 3.20 -10.51
CA PHE A 130 2.15 3.54 -9.73
C PHE A 130 2.35 4.89 -9.06
N TYR A 131 1.33 5.75 -9.14
CA TYR A 131 1.38 7.10 -8.61
C TYR A 131 0.21 7.36 -7.68
N ARG A 132 0.48 8.24 -6.72
CA ARG A 132 -0.52 8.98 -5.95
C ARG A 132 -0.35 10.46 -6.21
N PHE A 133 -1.41 11.16 -6.57
CA PHE A 133 -1.39 12.60 -6.81
C PHE A 133 -2.74 13.23 -6.47
N ASP A 134 -2.78 14.56 -6.42
CA ASP A 134 -4.04 15.31 -6.26
C ASP A 134 -4.55 15.76 -7.65
N ALA A 135 -5.69 15.21 -8.05
CA ALA A 135 -6.37 15.55 -9.30
C ALA A 135 -7.20 16.84 -9.20
N GLY A 136 -7.30 17.47 -8.02
CA GLY A 136 -8.08 18.68 -7.78
C GLY A 136 -9.56 18.49 -8.09
N ASP A 137 -10.26 19.56 -8.46
CA ASP A 137 -11.70 19.54 -8.75
C ASP A 137 -12.02 19.14 -10.20
N GLY A 138 -11.56 17.96 -10.60
CA GLY A 138 -11.85 17.39 -11.92
C GLY A 138 -10.69 17.58 -12.90
N LEU A 139 -9.69 16.71 -12.82
CA LEU A 139 -8.54 16.76 -13.73
C LEU A 139 -9.01 16.46 -15.16
N GLY A 140 -8.68 17.37 -16.09
CA GLY A 140 -8.97 17.17 -17.51
C GLY A 140 -7.92 16.31 -18.22
N THR A 141 -6.64 16.52 -17.93
CA THR A 141 -5.54 15.80 -18.60
C THR A 141 -4.42 15.48 -17.62
N LEU A 142 -3.97 14.23 -17.65
CA LEU A 142 -2.69 13.81 -17.09
C LEU A 142 -1.68 13.68 -18.22
N THR A 143 -0.53 14.33 -18.09
CA THR A 143 0.57 14.22 -19.06
C THR A 143 1.73 13.45 -18.43
N PHE A 144 2.30 12.53 -19.20
CA PHE A 144 3.55 11.83 -18.93
C PHE A 144 4.65 12.60 -19.68
N ASN A 145 5.48 13.32 -18.92
CA ASN A 145 6.39 14.33 -19.45
C ASN A 145 7.63 13.71 -20.11
N ASP A 146 8.19 12.66 -19.49
CA ASP A 146 9.47 12.08 -19.89
C ASP A 146 9.35 10.80 -20.72
N TYR A 147 8.17 10.18 -20.73
CA TYR A 147 7.95 8.89 -21.39
C TYR A 147 6.77 8.92 -22.36
N GLY A 148 7.01 8.41 -23.56
CA GLY A 148 5.96 8.11 -24.53
C GLY A 148 5.52 6.64 -24.45
N ALA A 149 4.46 6.30 -25.17
CA ALA A 149 3.92 4.95 -25.33
C ALA A 149 3.25 4.35 -24.09
N LEU A 150 2.44 5.17 -23.39
CA LEU A 150 1.38 4.64 -22.53
C LEU A 150 0.55 3.63 -23.33
N SER A 151 0.24 2.50 -22.72
CA SER A 151 -0.60 1.46 -23.33
C SER A 151 -1.78 1.08 -22.45
N SER A 152 -1.67 1.25 -21.12
CA SER A 152 -2.76 0.99 -20.21
C SER A 152 -2.72 1.92 -19.00
N LEU A 153 -3.91 2.28 -18.52
CA LEU A 153 -4.17 3.00 -17.28
C LEU A 153 -5.09 2.13 -16.42
N VAL A 154 -4.82 2.05 -15.12
CA VAL A 154 -5.79 1.60 -14.11
C VAL A 154 -6.00 2.71 -13.10
N ILE A 155 -7.26 3.04 -12.79
CA ILE A 155 -7.61 3.96 -11.71
C ILE A 155 -8.03 3.14 -10.49
N TYR A 156 -7.22 3.16 -9.43
CA TYR A 156 -7.49 2.35 -8.24
C TYR A 156 -8.40 3.05 -7.24
N ALA A 157 -8.26 4.37 -7.11
CA ALA A 157 -9.08 5.22 -6.26
C ALA A 157 -9.03 6.66 -6.74
N THR A 158 -10.12 7.40 -6.55
CA THR A 158 -10.22 8.84 -6.82
C THR A 158 -11.27 9.46 -5.91
N GLY A 159 -11.11 10.74 -5.55
CA GLY A 159 -12.12 11.55 -4.89
C GLY A 159 -12.23 11.44 -3.37
N GLY A 160 -11.29 10.78 -2.68
CA GLY A 160 -11.41 10.51 -1.24
C GLY A 160 -10.15 10.75 -0.42
N ASP A 161 -10.33 11.44 0.71
CA ASP A 161 -9.47 11.30 1.89
C ASP A 161 -9.42 9.81 2.24
N THR A 162 -8.26 9.16 2.09
CA THR A 162 -8.09 7.78 2.56
C THR A 162 -8.53 7.73 4.02
N PRO A 163 -9.50 6.87 4.42
CA PRO A 163 -9.80 6.72 5.82
C PRO A 163 -8.49 6.36 6.50
N ALA A 164 -8.05 7.17 7.46
CA ALA A 164 -6.83 6.91 8.21
C ALA A 164 -6.99 5.54 8.87
N VAL A 165 -6.44 4.51 8.24
CA VAL A 165 -6.33 3.18 8.83
C VAL A 165 -5.41 3.38 10.03
N PRO A 166 -5.85 3.08 11.26
CA PRO A 166 -4.94 3.12 12.40
C PRO A 166 -3.81 2.16 12.07
N GLU A 167 -2.59 2.68 11.93
CA GLU A 167 -1.43 1.91 11.50
C GLU A 167 -1.28 0.64 12.36
N PRO A 168 -0.70 -0.46 11.87
CA PRO A 168 -0.55 -1.71 12.62
C PRO A 168 0.06 -1.52 14.02
N ALA A 169 0.95 -0.52 14.15
CA ALA A 169 1.51 -0.09 15.43
C ALA A 169 0.45 0.46 16.40
N SER A 170 -0.57 1.17 15.93
CA SER A 170 -1.67 1.70 16.75
C SER A 170 -2.50 0.58 17.37
N TRP A 171 -2.81 -0.47 16.61
CA TRP A 171 -3.50 -1.66 17.14
C TRP A 171 -2.62 -2.41 18.14
N ALA A 172 -1.34 -2.58 17.83
CA ALA A 172 -0.39 -3.20 18.74
C ALA A 172 -0.23 -2.39 20.04
N MET A 173 -0.24 -1.06 19.98
CA MET A 173 -0.16 -0.17 21.14
C MET A 173 -1.47 -0.17 21.95
N MET A 174 -2.63 -0.21 21.29
CA MET A 174 -3.93 -0.32 21.96
C MET A 174 -4.06 -1.67 22.69
N ILE A 175 -3.77 -2.77 21.99
CA ILE A 175 -3.82 -4.13 22.55
C ILE A 175 -2.74 -4.28 23.64
N GLY A 176 -1.53 -3.78 23.40
CA GLY A 176 -0.44 -3.77 24.36
C GLY A 176 -0.79 -2.99 25.64
N GLY A 177 -1.39 -1.81 25.51
CA GLY A 177 -1.85 -0.99 26.63
C GLY A 177 -2.94 -1.67 27.48
N LEU A 178 -3.95 -2.26 26.82
CA LEU A 178 -5.01 -3.02 27.49
C LEU A 178 -4.48 -4.28 28.18
N GLY A 179 -3.57 -5.01 27.53
CA GLY A 179 -2.92 -6.20 28.08
C GLY A 179 -2.12 -5.88 29.35
N LEU A 180 -1.35 -4.78 29.32
CA LEU A 180 -0.54 -4.33 30.45
C LEU A 180 -1.40 -3.86 31.63
N ALA A 181 -2.46 -3.09 31.38
CA ALA A 181 -3.41 -2.69 32.41
C ALA A 181 -4.11 -3.90 33.06
N GLY A 182 -4.53 -4.88 32.25
CA GLY A 182 -5.11 -6.14 32.75
C GLY A 182 -4.13 -6.95 33.60
N ALA A 183 -2.85 -6.99 33.23
CA ALA A 183 -1.80 -7.66 34.01
C ALA A 183 -1.58 -6.99 35.39
N MET A 184 -1.57 -5.66 35.44
CA MET A 184 -1.45 -4.90 36.69
C MET A 184 -2.63 -5.16 37.65
N LEU A 185 -3.86 -5.23 37.13
CA LEU A 185 -5.05 -5.53 37.93
C LEU A 185 -5.04 -6.97 38.46
N ARG A 186 -4.53 -7.92 37.67
CA ARG A 186 -4.49 -9.36 38.04
C ARG A 186 -3.36 -9.69 39.01
N GLY A 187 -2.27 -8.92 39.01
CA GLY A 187 -1.16 -9.04 39.97
C GLY A 187 -1.55 -8.67 41.41
N ARG A 188 -2.64 -7.91 41.60
CA ARG A 188 -3.20 -7.56 42.92
C ARG A 188 -4.02 -8.70 43.54
N SER A 189 -3.42 -9.88 43.62
CA SER A 189 -4.02 -11.02 44.31
C SER A 189 -4.09 -10.77 45.84
N ARG A 190 -5.32 -10.47 46.27
CA ARG A 190 -5.97 -10.69 47.59
C ARG A 190 -5.07 -10.65 48.83
N SER A 191 -4.98 -9.48 49.45
CA SER A 191 -4.78 -9.41 50.91
C SER A 191 -5.97 -10.11 51.59
N ALA A 192 -5.74 -11.29 52.16
CA ALA A 192 -6.74 -12.00 52.93
C ALA A 192 -7.06 -11.19 54.19
N VAL A 193 -8.29 -10.67 54.28
CA VAL A 193 -8.78 -10.01 55.48
C VAL A 193 -9.16 -11.10 56.47
N SER A 194 -8.38 -11.23 57.55
CA SER A 194 -8.70 -12.08 58.71
C SER A 194 -9.47 -11.24 59.72
N PHE A 195 -10.65 -11.70 60.11
CA PHE A 195 -11.41 -11.13 61.21
C PHE A 195 -11.13 -11.94 62.48
N SER A 196 -10.73 -11.23 63.54
CA SER A 196 -10.61 -11.72 64.92
C SER A 196 -11.69 -11.11 65.78
#